data_AF-A0A3N5P531-F1
#
_entry.id   AF-A0A3N5P531-F1
#
_cell.length_a   1.000
_cell.length_b   1.000
_cell.length_c   1.000
_cell.angle_alpha   90.00
_cell.angle_beta   90.00
_cell.angle_gamma   90.00
#
_symmetry.space_group_name_H-M   'P 1'
#
loop_
_entity.id
_entity.type
_entity.pdbx_description
1 polymer ?
#
loop_
_entity_poly.entity_id
_entity_poly.type
_entity_poly.pdbx_seq_one_letter_code
_entity_poly.pdbx_strand_id
1 'polypeptide(L)'
;MIDMRTQPFSNKGFSFIEVMIALAIMAALVAIALPTYINYLSATKKTSAKSNCSEAQRFVSSELAKRAASLAGVTTDAIADLNGGGKRSPYAGNDNIPAFGDTLDKGVVRLSKTNLQALSVGDNVTIECEWSGDDVADSIYYLTVE
;
A
#
# COMPACT_ATOMS: atom_id res chain seq x y z
N MET A 1 12.24 47.93 -51.79
CA MET A 1 12.47 47.53 -50.39
C MET A 1 11.10 47.27 -49.79
N ILE A 2 10.74 46.01 -49.51
CA ILE A 2 9.43 45.63 -48.95
C ILE A 2 9.54 45.76 -47.43
N ASP A 3 8.69 46.61 -46.84
CA ASP A 3 8.62 46.82 -45.40
C ASP A 3 7.75 45.73 -44.75
N MET A 4 8.39 44.87 -43.95
CA MET A 4 7.74 43.81 -43.17
C MET A 4 7.30 44.41 -41.84
N ARG A 5 6.13 45.05 -41.82
CA ARG A 5 5.50 45.46 -40.56
C ARG A 5 5.04 44.22 -39.80
N THR A 6 5.83 43.81 -38.80
CA THR A 6 5.46 42.80 -37.82
C THR A 6 4.22 43.26 -37.07
N GLN A 7 3.07 42.68 -37.37
CA GLN A 7 1.83 42.93 -36.63
C GLN A 7 2.01 42.44 -35.19
N PRO A 8 1.84 43.30 -34.17
CA PRO A 8 1.92 42.86 -32.78
C PRO A 8 0.75 41.92 -32.48
N PHE A 9 1.04 40.73 -31.96
CA PHE A 9 0.01 39.81 -31.49
C PHE A 9 -0.79 40.48 -30.37
N SER A 10 -2.09 40.71 -30.61
CA SER A 10 -3.01 41.26 -29.61
C SER A 10 -3.28 40.19 -28.55
N ASN A 11 -2.56 40.27 -27.43
CA ASN A 11 -2.79 39.43 -26.26
C ASN A 11 -4.05 39.92 -25.53
N LYS A 12 -5.23 39.46 -25.94
CA LYS A 12 -6.46 39.63 -25.17
C LYS A 12 -6.37 38.76 -23.92
N GLY A 13 -6.18 39.38 -22.75
CA GLY A 13 -6.26 38.69 -21.45
C GLY A 13 -7.70 38.30 -21.10
N PHE A 14 -7.86 37.31 -20.22
CA PHE A 14 -9.17 36.93 -19.67
C PHE A 14 -9.77 38.04 -18.80
N SER A 15 -11.08 38.20 -18.85
CA SER A 15 -11.80 39.12 -17.97
C SER A 15 -11.87 38.56 -16.55
N PHE A 16 -11.79 39.44 -15.55
CA PHE A 16 -11.88 39.05 -14.15
C PHE A 16 -13.19 38.31 -13.84
N ILE A 17 -14.30 38.72 -14.46
CA ILE A 17 -15.60 38.08 -14.27
C ILE A 17 -15.65 36.66 -14.86
N GLU A 18 -14.92 36.41 -15.95
CA GLU A 18 -14.85 35.07 -16.56
C GLU A 18 -14.14 34.09 -15.61
N VAL A 19 -13.06 34.54 -14.98
CA VAL A 19 -12.32 33.73 -14.01
C VAL A 19 -13.14 33.52 -12.73
N MET A 20 -13.88 34.52 -12.26
CA MET A 20 -14.75 34.40 -11.08
C MET A 20 -15.85 33.35 -11.26
N ILE A 21 -16.55 33.37 -12.41
CA ILE A 21 -17.61 32.39 -12.69
C ILE A 21 -17.02 30.99 -12.85
N ALA A 22 -15.88 30.86 -13.54
CA ALA A 22 -15.20 29.58 -13.70
C ALA A 22 -14.82 28.97 -12.34
N LEU A 23 -14.26 29.78 -11.42
CA LEU A 23 -13.92 29.35 -10.07
C LEU A 23 -15.15 28.96 -9.25
N ALA A 24 -16.27 29.67 -9.37
CA ALA A 24 -17.50 29.34 -8.67
C ALA A 24 -18.03 27.94 -9.05
N ILE A 25 -17.98 27.60 -10.35
CA ILE A 25 -18.39 26.28 -10.83
C ILE A 25 -17.38 25.21 -10.37
N MET A 26 -16.07 25.47 -10.46
CA MET A 26 -15.04 24.55 -9.97
C MET A 26 -15.19 24.25 -8.48
N ALA A 27 -15.50 25.27 -7.66
CA ALA A 27 -15.72 25.08 -6.22
C ALA A 27 -16.90 24.13 -5.92
N ALA A 28 -18.01 24.26 -6.65
CA ALA A 28 -19.16 23.37 -6.50
C ALA A 28 -18.82 21.92 -6.88
N LEU A 29 -18.05 21.71 -7.97
CA LEU A 29 -17.62 20.37 -8.40
C LEU A 29 -16.68 19.73 -7.39
N VAL A 30 -15.68 20.48 -6.91
CA VAL A 30 -14.69 20.02 -5.94
C VAL A 30 -15.36 19.63 -4.62
N ALA A 31 -16.36 20.39 -4.16
CA ALA A 31 -17.10 20.09 -2.93
C ALA A 31 -17.81 18.71 -2.98
N ILE A 32 -18.32 18.30 -4.14
CA ILE A 32 -18.98 17.00 -4.33
C ILE A 32 -17.94 15.89 -4.56
N ALA A 33 -16.89 16.18 -5.33
CA ALA A 33 -15.92 15.18 -5.78
C ALA A 33 -14.92 14.76 -4.68
N LEU A 34 -14.44 15.71 -3.87
CA LEU A 34 -13.38 15.45 -2.88
C LEU A 34 -13.70 14.36 -1.85
N PRO A 35 -14.84 14.38 -1.14
CA PRO A 35 -15.09 13.36 -0.11
C PRO A 35 -15.12 11.95 -0.71
N THR A 36 -15.70 11.81 -1.91
CA THR A 36 -15.73 10.54 -2.66
C THR A 36 -14.33 10.08 -3.04
N TYR A 37 -13.49 11.00 -3.51
CA TYR A 37 -12.12 10.69 -3.88
C TYR A 37 -11.27 10.24 -2.68
N ILE A 38 -11.40 10.91 -1.54
CA ILE A 38 -10.70 10.52 -0.30
C ILE A 38 -11.12 9.12 0.14
N ASN A 39 -12.42 8.82 0.10
CA ASN A 39 -12.93 7.49 0.43
C ASN A 39 -12.40 6.41 -0.53
N TYR A 40 -12.33 6.71 -1.82
CA TYR A 40 -11.77 5.81 -2.82
C TYR A 40 -10.29 5.50 -2.53
N LEU A 41 -9.48 6.52 -2.23
CA LEU A 41 -8.07 6.32 -1.86
C LEU A 41 -7.93 5.40 -0.63
N SER A 42 -8.73 5.62 0.41
CA SER A 42 -8.72 4.77 1.61
C SER A 42 -9.14 3.33 1.29
N ALA A 43 -10.15 3.13 0.46
CA ALA A 43 -10.58 1.80 0.02
C ALA A 43 -9.51 1.07 -0.80
N THR A 44 -8.82 1.78 -1.70
CA THR A 44 -7.70 1.21 -2.47
C THR A 44 -6.55 0.81 -1.56
N LYS A 45 -6.15 1.66 -0.61
CA LYS A 45 -5.11 1.32 0.38
C LYS A 45 -5.48 0.08 1.20
N LYS A 46 -6.71 0.01 1.69
CA LYS A 46 -7.24 -1.16 2.42
C LYS A 46 -7.20 -2.42 1.58
N THR A 47 -7.57 -2.33 0.30
CA THR A 47 -7.53 -3.46 -0.64
C THR A 47 -6.10 -3.93 -0.88
N SER A 48 -5.14 -3.01 -1.06
CA SER A 48 -3.72 -3.34 -1.20
C SER A 48 -3.15 -4.00 0.06
N ALA A 49 -3.49 -3.49 1.25
CA ALA A 49 -3.03 -4.07 2.52
C ALA A 49 -3.59 -5.48 2.72
N LYS A 50 -4.86 -5.71 2.36
CA LYS A 50 -5.48 -7.04 2.36
C LYS A 50 -4.80 -7.99 1.36
N SER A 51 -4.39 -7.49 0.20
CA SER A 51 -3.62 -8.27 -0.78
C SER A 51 -2.27 -8.70 -0.20
N ASN A 52 -1.53 -7.80 0.45
CA ASN A 52 -0.28 -8.12 1.13
C ASN A 52 -0.50 -9.18 2.22
N CYS A 53 -1.55 -9.03 3.03
CA CYS A 53 -1.92 -10.01 4.07
C CYS A 53 -2.15 -11.42 3.49
N SER A 54 -2.92 -11.52 2.39
CA SER A 54 -3.14 -12.79 1.71
C SER A 54 -1.85 -13.36 1.09
N GLU A 55 -0.94 -12.50 0.62
CA GLU A 55 0.36 -12.91 0.11
C GLU A 55 1.22 -13.53 1.22
N ALA A 56 1.32 -12.87 2.39
CA ALA A 56 2.02 -13.42 3.56
C ALA A 56 1.45 -14.77 3.97
N GLN A 57 0.12 -14.91 4.05
CA GLN A 57 -0.50 -16.18 4.41
C GLN A 57 -0.10 -17.29 3.44
N ARG A 58 -0.22 -17.06 2.13
CA ARG A 58 0.16 -18.05 1.11
C ARG A 58 1.64 -18.40 1.16
N PHE A 59 2.49 -17.39 1.34
CA PHE A 59 3.93 -17.57 1.44
C PHE A 59 4.29 -18.43 2.66
N VAL A 60 3.85 -18.04 3.86
CA VAL A 60 4.13 -18.78 5.09
C VAL A 60 3.56 -20.20 5.02
N SER A 61 2.32 -20.39 4.55
CA SER A 61 1.75 -21.73 4.37
C SER A 61 2.59 -22.60 3.44
N SER A 62 3.07 -22.04 2.32
CA SER A 62 3.94 -22.75 1.37
C SER A 62 5.27 -23.15 2.01
N GLU A 63 5.90 -22.24 2.75
CA GLU A 63 7.17 -22.50 3.44
C GLU A 63 7.03 -23.55 4.55
N LEU A 64 5.93 -23.51 5.31
CA LEU A 64 5.62 -24.54 6.30
C LEU A 64 5.33 -25.90 5.66
N ALA A 65 4.65 -25.94 4.52
CA ALA A 65 4.42 -27.19 3.78
C ALA A 65 5.72 -27.78 3.23
N LYS A 66 6.62 -26.95 2.67
CA LYS A 66 7.96 -27.39 2.24
C LYS A 66 8.74 -27.98 3.40
N ARG A 67 8.68 -27.32 4.55
CA ARG A 67 9.34 -27.75 5.78
C ARG A 67 8.80 -29.10 6.27
N ALA A 68 7.48 -29.27 6.33
CA ALA A 68 6.86 -30.54 6.72
C ALA A 68 7.27 -31.70 5.79
N ALA A 69 7.38 -31.41 4.48
CA ALA A 69 7.89 -32.34 3.49
C ALA A 69 9.44 -32.48 3.49
N SER A 70 10.15 -31.86 4.44
CA SER A 70 11.62 -31.85 4.55
C SER A 70 12.33 -31.42 3.25
N LEU A 71 11.70 -30.52 2.49
CA LEU A 71 12.27 -29.97 1.26
C LEU A 71 13.32 -28.91 1.58
N ALA A 72 14.35 -28.83 0.73
CA ALA A 72 15.35 -27.77 0.82
C ALA A 72 14.75 -26.39 0.44
N GLY A 73 15.39 -25.31 0.91
CA GLY A 73 15.01 -23.94 0.54
C GLY A 73 13.85 -23.35 1.35
N VAL A 74 13.63 -23.84 2.57
CA VAL A 74 12.76 -23.16 3.54
C VAL A 74 13.41 -21.85 3.95
N THR A 75 12.66 -20.75 3.94
CA THR A 75 13.19 -19.43 4.27
C THR A 75 13.70 -19.30 5.71
N THR A 76 14.82 -18.58 5.87
CA THR A 76 15.36 -18.15 7.15
C THR A 76 14.96 -16.72 7.52
N ASP A 77 14.41 -15.96 6.57
CA ASP A 77 13.93 -14.60 6.78
C ASP A 77 12.74 -14.31 5.87
N ALA A 78 11.55 -14.71 6.33
CA ALA A 78 10.30 -14.52 5.62
C ALA A 78 10.01 -13.04 5.33
N ILE A 79 10.43 -12.12 6.19
CA ILE A 79 10.20 -10.68 5.98
C ILE A 79 11.06 -10.17 4.83
N ALA A 80 12.33 -10.55 4.78
CA ALA A 80 13.21 -10.17 3.69
C ALA A 80 12.72 -10.71 2.33
N ASP A 81 12.31 -11.98 2.30
CA ASP A 81 11.81 -12.62 1.08
C ASP A 81 10.49 -12.00 0.61
N LEU A 82 9.55 -11.76 1.53
CA LEU A 82 8.26 -11.12 1.22
C LEU A 82 8.43 -9.67 0.74
N ASN A 83 9.38 -8.92 1.30
CA ASN A 83 9.71 -7.57 0.84
C ASN A 83 10.60 -7.55 -0.40
N GLY A 84 10.93 -8.70 -0.98
CA GLY A 84 11.65 -8.82 -2.24
C GLY A 84 11.04 -7.91 -3.32
N GLY A 85 11.89 -7.12 -3.98
CA GLY A 85 11.45 -6.11 -4.96
C GLY A 85 11.02 -4.78 -4.35
N GLY A 86 11.26 -4.54 -3.06
CA GLY A 86 11.03 -3.24 -2.42
C GLY A 86 9.55 -2.95 -2.16
N LYS A 87 8.78 -3.97 -1.75
CA LYS A 87 7.36 -3.82 -1.43
C LYS A 87 7.18 -2.89 -0.22
N ARG A 88 6.21 -1.99 -0.31
CA ARG A 88 5.97 -0.94 0.70
C ARG A 88 4.53 -0.98 1.20
N SER A 89 4.31 -0.48 2.42
CA SER A 89 2.97 -0.31 2.94
C SER A 89 2.16 0.64 2.04
N PRO A 90 0.88 0.33 1.75
CA PRO A 90 -0.02 1.23 1.02
C PRO A 90 -0.27 2.56 1.74
N TYR A 91 0.00 2.62 3.04
CA TYR A 91 -0.18 3.80 3.89
C TYR A 91 1.11 4.59 4.11
N ALA A 92 2.24 4.11 3.58
CA ALA A 92 3.56 4.68 3.83
C ALA A 92 3.72 6.13 3.30
N GLY A 93 2.86 6.60 2.38
CA GLY A 93 3.04 7.93 1.79
C GLY A 93 4.41 8.07 1.13
N ASN A 94 5.23 9.00 1.60
CA ASN A 94 6.63 9.19 1.20
C ASN A 94 7.64 8.42 2.10
N ASP A 95 7.19 7.88 3.22
CA ASP A 95 8.02 7.15 4.18
C ASP A 95 8.41 5.77 3.64
N ASN A 96 9.61 5.30 3.99
CA ASN A 96 10.13 4.00 3.52
C ASN A 96 9.69 2.83 4.42
N ILE A 97 8.38 2.72 4.63
CA ILE A 97 7.79 1.67 5.47
C ILE A 97 7.57 0.41 4.62
N PRO A 98 8.17 -0.74 4.98
CA PRO A 98 8.03 -1.99 4.23
C PRO A 98 6.59 -2.53 4.28
N ALA A 99 6.21 -3.40 3.35
CA ALA A 99 4.89 -4.03 3.34
C ALA A 99 4.75 -5.13 4.41
N PHE A 100 5.87 -5.73 4.80
CA PHE A 100 5.95 -6.81 5.78
C PHE A 100 6.99 -6.44 6.85
N GLY A 101 6.72 -6.73 8.11
CA GLY A 101 7.56 -6.30 9.23
C GLY A 101 7.40 -7.15 10.49
N ASP A 102 8.22 -6.83 11.50
CA ASP A 102 8.16 -7.40 12.84
C ASP A 102 7.37 -6.51 13.82
N THR A 103 7.16 -5.25 13.45
CA THR A 103 6.26 -4.31 14.12
C THR A 103 4.92 -4.23 13.39
N LEU A 104 3.83 -4.13 14.16
CA LEU A 104 2.53 -3.82 13.60
C LEU A 104 2.45 -2.31 13.35
N ASP A 105 2.04 -1.94 12.14
CA ASP A 105 1.85 -0.56 11.69
C ASP A 105 0.84 -0.57 10.52
N LYS A 106 0.29 0.59 10.19
CA LYS A 106 -0.80 0.76 9.21
C LYS A 106 -0.38 0.19 7.84
N GLY A 107 -1.06 -0.87 7.41
CA GLY A 107 -0.79 -1.53 6.13
C GLY A 107 0.48 -2.37 6.09
N VAL A 108 1.15 -2.56 7.23
CA VAL A 108 2.24 -3.52 7.41
C VAL A 108 1.65 -4.83 7.90
N VAL A 109 2.06 -5.93 7.27
CA VAL A 109 1.72 -7.26 7.74
C VAL A 109 2.82 -7.71 8.70
N ARG A 110 2.46 -7.94 9.97
CA ARG A 110 3.39 -8.42 10.99
C ARG A 110 3.46 -9.94 10.98
N LEU A 111 4.67 -10.48 11.01
CA LEU A 111 4.93 -11.91 11.24
C LEU A 111 5.60 -12.10 12.60
N SER A 112 5.09 -12.98 13.46
CA SER A 112 5.73 -13.26 14.75
C SER A 112 6.99 -14.11 14.68
N LYS A 113 7.21 -14.79 13.55
CA LYS A 113 8.38 -15.62 13.28
C LYS A 113 8.86 -15.37 11.86
N THR A 114 10.14 -15.06 11.72
CA THR A 114 10.77 -14.75 10.43
C THR A 114 11.60 -15.93 9.91
N ASN A 115 12.32 -16.60 10.81
CA ASN A 115 13.07 -17.80 10.48
C ASN A 115 12.17 -19.03 10.54
N LEU A 116 11.56 -19.38 9.41
CA LEU A 116 10.66 -20.51 9.29
C LEU A 116 11.40 -21.85 9.27
N GLN A 117 12.68 -21.86 8.89
CA GLN A 117 13.54 -23.05 8.94
C GLN A 117 13.89 -23.46 10.37
N ALA A 118 14.00 -22.52 11.32
CA ALA A 118 14.41 -22.78 12.70
C ALA A 118 13.25 -23.13 13.66
N LEU A 119 12.01 -23.09 13.21
CA LEU A 119 10.85 -23.49 14.02
C LEU A 119 10.95 -24.96 14.46
N SER A 120 10.08 -25.38 15.37
CA SER A 120 9.89 -26.77 15.79
C SER A 120 8.45 -27.19 15.53
N VAL A 121 8.20 -28.51 15.45
CA VAL A 121 6.83 -29.03 15.35
C VAL A 121 6.01 -28.53 16.55
N GLY A 122 4.81 -28.02 16.30
CA GLY A 122 3.95 -27.41 17.31
C GLY A 122 4.20 -25.92 17.57
N ASP A 123 5.24 -25.31 16.97
CA ASP A 123 5.37 -23.85 16.99
C ASP A 123 4.23 -23.19 16.22
N ASN A 124 3.86 -21.99 16.63
CA ASN A 124 2.87 -21.18 15.94
C ASN A 124 3.52 -19.97 15.27
N VAL A 125 3.15 -19.74 14.02
CA VAL A 125 3.42 -18.51 13.28
C VAL A 125 2.12 -17.70 13.25
N THR A 126 2.18 -16.48 13.77
CA THR A 126 1.07 -15.53 13.70
C THR A 126 1.32 -14.52 12.60
N ILE A 127 0.27 -14.26 11.82
CA ILE A 127 0.25 -13.21 10.80
C ILE A 127 -0.81 -12.21 11.22
N GLU A 128 -0.38 -11.00 11.51
CA GLU A 128 -1.25 -9.93 11.96
C GLU A 128 -1.33 -8.86 10.88
N CYS A 129 -2.54 -8.53 10.50
CA CYS A 129 -2.81 -7.63 9.39
C CYS A 129 -3.61 -6.43 9.89
N GLU A 130 -3.08 -5.24 9.63
CA GLU A 130 -3.74 -3.98 9.93
C GLU A 130 -4.03 -3.19 8.65
N TRP A 131 -5.25 -2.68 8.52
CA TRP A 131 -5.61 -1.74 7.45
C TRP A 131 -6.61 -0.66 7.87
N SER A 132 -7.18 -0.71 9.08
CA SER A 132 -8.13 0.30 9.56
C SER A 132 -7.44 1.61 9.91
N GLY A 133 -6.13 1.55 10.20
CA GLY A 133 -5.33 2.70 10.57
C GLY A 133 -5.48 3.09 12.04
N ASP A 134 -5.74 2.12 12.91
CA ASP A 134 -5.93 2.28 14.36
C ASP A 134 -4.77 1.66 15.17
N ASP A 135 -3.68 1.27 14.51
CA ASP A 135 -2.47 0.63 15.06
C ASP A 135 -2.77 -0.69 15.81
N VAL A 136 -3.88 -1.33 15.44
CA VAL A 136 -4.36 -2.62 15.97
C VAL A 136 -4.66 -3.58 14.83
N ALA A 137 -4.40 -4.87 15.04
CA ALA A 137 -4.62 -5.88 14.02
C ALA A 137 -6.12 -6.03 13.76
N ASP A 138 -6.55 -5.82 12.51
CA ASP A 138 -7.94 -6.05 12.08
C ASP A 138 -8.19 -7.54 11.89
N SER A 139 -7.16 -8.29 11.48
CA SER A 139 -7.22 -9.74 11.34
C SER A 139 -5.93 -10.41 11.79
N ILE A 140 -6.07 -11.55 12.46
CA ILE A 140 -4.96 -12.37 12.96
C ILE A 140 -5.15 -13.80 12.48
N TYR A 141 -4.13 -14.35 11.84
CA TYR A 141 -4.09 -15.74 11.39
C TYR A 141 -3.06 -16.52 12.19
N TYR A 142 -3.41 -17.75 12.54
CA TYR A 142 -2.55 -18.68 13.26
C TYR A 142 -2.25 -19.86 12.34
N LEU A 143 -0.96 -20.12 12.11
CA LEU A 143 -0.48 -21.29 11.40
C LEU A 143 0.39 -22.10 12.34
N THR A 144 0.03 -23.36 12.54
CA THR A 144 0.79 -24.30 13.35
C THR A 144 1.73 -25.10 12.45
N VAL A 145 2.97 -25.28 12.89
CA VAL A 145 3.93 -26.15 12.22
C VAL A 145 3.57 -27.60 12.50
N GLU A 146 3.25 -28.34 11.44
CA GLU A 146 2.99 -29.80 11.46
C GLU A 146 4.27 -30.63 11.62
#